data_AF-A0A2D8BRX6-F1
#
_entry.id   AF-A0A2D8BRX6-F1
#
_cell.length_a   1.000
_cell.length_b   1.000
_cell.length_c   1.000
_cell.angle_alpha   90.00
_cell.angle_beta   90.00
_cell.angle_gamma   90.00
#
_symmetry.space_group_name_H-M   'P 1'
#
loop_
_entity.id
_entity.type
_entity.pdbx_description
1 polymer ?
#
loop_
_entity_poly.entity_id
_entity_poly.type
_entity_poly.pdbx_seq_one_letter_code
_entity_poly.pdbx_strand_id
1 'polypeptide(L)'
;MAMFRKRRLSGLARWLILGAIVLFAILFALAAWISRHQIYQSFLDPGEPFQTYSPPAEPNYADADAWHLVPAPSGEEPAVFFVHGTTFAGGSEWNAPIDDADAAEAVTGVEIPNYAGPFREIGPVFAPRYRQAALYTFMNNREDSVLARELAAADVLNAFDAFLLRIGEDRPFVIAGAGQGGIHALHVLTRRVAPSDDLRSRLIAAYLMETPVALELFTERLASLPPCQTPESIRCVLAYDSARPEEADRIRIITERSQTWSPNGRLALTLGRGLLCVNPILGAVSTDFAPARLHRGGAVAEGIEEDTLPPILTGQTGAQCVDGVLMTEQPSSPSLRRPDRLGETFRIPPFNLFYEDLRFDAAHRTERLIATLSEERLYAPPFDAPEEVDDAPVRPVEGG
;
A
#
# COMPACT_ATOMS: atom_id res chain seq x y z
N MET A 1 33.21 -18.01 -68.03
CA MET A 1 32.55 -18.98 -67.13
C MET A 1 33.57 -19.36 -66.05
N ALA A 2 33.70 -18.55 -64.99
CA ALA A 2 34.70 -18.77 -63.93
C ALA A 2 34.11 -19.66 -62.83
N MET A 3 34.69 -20.85 -62.68
CA MET A 3 34.27 -21.88 -61.74
C MET A 3 34.70 -21.50 -60.31
N PHE A 4 33.74 -21.10 -59.46
CA PHE A 4 33.98 -20.77 -58.05
C PHE A 4 34.44 -22.02 -57.28
N ARG A 5 35.73 -22.11 -56.98
CA ARG A 5 36.33 -23.18 -56.18
C ARG A 5 36.00 -22.94 -54.69
N LYS A 6 35.02 -23.66 -54.14
CA LYS A 6 34.71 -23.65 -52.69
C LYS A 6 35.93 -24.13 -51.89
N ARG A 7 36.70 -23.20 -51.31
CA ARG A 7 37.74 -23.52 -50.30
C ARG A 7 37.05 -24.16 -49.08
N ARG A 8 37.25 -25.46 -48.85
CA ARG A 8 36.79 -26.14 -47.63
C ARG A 8 37.66 -25.68 -46.46
N LEU A 9 37.06 -25.06 -45.44
CA LEU A 9 37.70 -24.74 -44.16
C LEU A 9 38.36 -25.99 -43.58
N SER A 10 39.62 -25.87 -43.11
CA SER A 10 40.36 -26.95 -42.43
C SER A 10 39.63 -27.36 -41.15
N GLY A 11 39.80 -28.62 -40.71
CA GLY A 11 39.15 -29.13 -39.49
C GLY A 11 39.42 -28.27 -38.26
N LEU A 12 40.65 -27.76 -38.12
CA LEU A 12 41.06 -26.86 -37.04
C LEU A 12 40.30 -25.52 -37.09
N ALA A 13 40.12 -24.92 -38.28
CA ALA A 13 39.36 -23.67 -38.42
C ALA A 13 37.89 -23.84 -38.05
N ARG A 14 37.29 -25.00 -38.33
CA ARG A 14 35.91 -25.30 -37.91
C ARG A 14 35.78 -25.41 -36.38
N TRP A 15 36.74 -26.05 -35.72
CA TRP A 15 36.76 -26.14 -34.26
C TRP A 15 37.01 -24.79 -33.59
N LEU A 16 37.87 -23.93 -34.17
CA LEU A 16 38.08 -22.57 -33.68
C LEU A 16 36.82 -21.71 -33.83
N ILE A 17 36.13 -21.79 -34.97
CA ILE A 17 34.85 -21.08 -35.18
C ILE A 17 33.80 -21.58 -34.20
N LEU A 18 33.68 -22.91 -34.03
CA LEU A 18 32.73 -23.48 -33.08
C LEU A 18 33.04 -23.03 -31.64
N GLY A 19 34.32 -23.06 -31.24
CA GLY A 19 34.76 -22.57 -29.93
C GLY A 19 34.45 -21.09 -29.72
N ALA A 20 34.67 -20.25 -30.73
CA ALA A 20 34.34 -18.83 -30.68
C ALA A 20 32.83 -18.59 -30.57
N ILE A 21 32.00 -19.35 -31.29
CA ILE A 21 30.54 -19.28 -31.21
C ILE A 21 30.05 -19.69 -29.82
N VAL A 22 30.58 -20.80 -29.27
CA VAL A 22 30.22 -21.27 -27.92
C VAL A 22 30.64 -20.25 -26.87
N LEU A 23 31.86 -19.71 -26.97
CA LEU A 23 32.33 -18.67 -26.06
C LEU A 23 31.46 -17.41 -26.16
N PHE A 24 31.13 -16.97 -27.36
CA PHE A 24 30.23 -15.82 -27.57
C PHE A 24 28.85 -16.07 -26.97
N ALA A 25 28.26 -17.26 -27.17
CA ALA A 25 26.97 -17.61 -26.60
C ALA A 25 27.00 -17.63 -25.06
N ILE A 26 28.08 -18.13 -24.46
CA ILE A 26 28.27 -18.11 -22.99
C ILE A 26 28.39 -16.67 -22.49
N LEU A 27 29.21 -15.83 -23.14
CA LEU A 27 29.38 -14.42 -22.75
C LEU A 27 28.07 -13.64 -22.93
N PHE A 28 27.32 -13.91 -23.99
CA PHE A 28 26.00 -13.31 -24.22
C PHE A 28 24.99 -13.74 -23.15
N ALA A 29 24.92 -15.03 -22.82
CA ALA A 29 24.05 -15.54 -21.76
C ALA A 29 24.41 -14.94 -20.40
N LEU A 30 25.71 -14.82 -20.09
CA LEU A 30 26.18 -14.19 -18.85
C LEU A 30 25.83 -12.69 -18.82
N ALA A 31 26.04 -11.97 -19.92
CA ALA A 31 25.68 -10.55 -20.02
C ALA A 31 24.16 -10.33 -19.86
N ALA A 32 23.34 -11.18 -20.49
CA ALA A 32 21.88 -11.16 -20.34
C ALA A 32 21.45 -11.46 -18.89
N TRP A 33 22.08 -12.44 -18.24
CA TRP A 33 21.83 -12.76 -16.83
C TRP A 33 22.18 -11.62 -15.88
N ILE A 34 23.31 -10.94 -16.11
CA ILE A 34 23.75 -9.77 -15.34
C ILE A 34 22.78 -8.60 -15.57
N SER A 35 22.36 -8.39 -16.81
CA SER A 35 21.50 -7.25 -17.22
C SER A 35 20.01 -7.52 -17.07
N ARG A 36 19.61 -8.68 -16.52
CA ARG A 36 18.20 -9.13 -16.48
C ARG A 36 17.24 -8.13 -15.84
N HIS A 37 17.68 -7.38 -14.83
CA HIS A 37 16.87 -6.36 -14.18
C HIS A 37 16.60 -5.15 -15.08
N GLN A 38 17.62 -4.70 -15.83
CA GLN A 38 17.47 -3.58 -16.79
C GLN A 38 16.60 -4.00 -17.98
N ILE A 39 16.79 -5.22 -18.46
CA ILE A 39 15.96 -5.81 -19.52
C ILE A 39 14.50 -5.87 -19.05
N TYR A 40 14.25 -6.41 -17.85
CA TYR A 40 12.92 -6.47 -17.26
C TYR A 40 12.28 -5.09 -17.12
N GLN A 41 13.00 -4.11 -16.56
CA GLN A 41 12.52 -2.73 -16.47
C GLN A 41 12.20 -2.11 -17.82
N SER A 42 13.00 -2.40 -18.86
CA SER A 42 12.78 -1.86 -20.20
C SER A 42 11.50 -2.39 -20.84
N PHE A 43 11.11 -3.63 -20.54
CA PHE A 43 9.84 -4.20 -21.01
C PHE A 43 8.61 -3.64 -20.30
N LEU A 44 8.80 -2.99 -19.15
CA LEU A 44 7.71 -2.38 -18.40
C LEU A 44 7.57 -0.87 -18.65
N ASP A 45 8.45 -0.27 -19.45
CA ASP A 45 8.36 1.14 -19.83
C ASP A 45 7.26 1.35 -20.88
N PRO A 46 6.22 2.17 -20.63
CA PRO A 46 5.16 2.44 -21.60
C PRO A 46 5.66 3.07 -22.92
N GLY A 47 6.86 3.68 -22.89
CA GLY A 47 7.48 4.23 -24.09
C GLY A 47 6.88 5.56 -24.58
N GLU A 48 5.91 6.11 -23.84
CA GLU A 48 5.31 7.42 -24.07
C GLU A 48 5.47 8.31 -22.83
N PRO A 49 5.83 9.61 -22.96
CA PRO A 49 5.84 10.55 -21.84
C PRO A 49 4.46 10.71 -21.19
N PHE A 50 4.41 10.88 -19.87
CA PHE A 50 3.13 10.98 -19.16
C PHE A 50 2.31 12.21 -19.55
N GLN A 51 2.96 13.27 -20.05
CA GLN A 51 2.31 14.54 -20.40
C GLN A 51 1.52 14.45 -21.71
N THR A 52 1.83 13.49 -22.59
CA THR A 52 1.06 13.22 -23.82
C THR A 52 0.18 11.99 -23.70
N TYR A 53 0.49 11.15 -22.71
CA TYR A 53 -0.28 9.97 -22.33
C TYR A 53 -1.75 10.31 -22.02
N SER A 54 -2.65 9.49 -22.55
CA SER A 54 -4.08 9.53 -22.21
C SER A 54 -4.38 8.44 -21.18
N PRO A 55 -4.53 8.77 -19.89
CA PRO A 55 -4.79 7.77 -18.86
C PRO A 55 -6.16 7.10 -19.06
N PRO A 56 -6.37 5.90 -18.49
CA PRO A 56 -7.67 5.24 -18.49
C PRO A 56 -8.75 6.14 -17.88
N ALA A 57 -10.01 5.82 -18.21
CA ALA A 57 -11.17 6.57 -17.71
C ALA A 57 -11.16 6.64 -16.18
N GLU A 58 -11.51 7.81 -15.65
CA GLU A 58 -11.61 8.02 -14.20
C GLU A 58 -12.76 7.18 -13.62
N PRO A 59 -12.56 6.50 -12.47
CA PRO A 59 -13.61 5.74 -11.82
C PRO A 59 -14.69 6.64 -11.24
N ASN A 60 -15.96 6.27 -11.41
CA ASN A 60 -17.06 6.90 -10.69
C ASN A 60 -17.36 6.13 -9.41
N TYR A 61 -16.89 6.62 -8.26
CA TYR A 61 -17.07 5.93 -6.97
C TYR A 61 -18.50 5.94 -6.42
N ALA A 62 -19.47 6.56 -7.10
CA ALA A 62 -20.89 6.31 -6.84
C ALA A 62 -21.31 4.90 -7.31
N ASP A 63 -20.64 4.35 -8.33
CA ASP A 63 -20.97 3.07 -8.94
C ASP A 63 -20.30 1.92 -8.16
N ALA A 64 -21.00 0.78 -8.06
CA ALA A 64 -20.47 -0.40 -7.38
C ALA A 64 -19.26 -1.01 -8.12
N ASP A 65 -19.24 -0.91 -9.46
CA ASP A 65 -18.17 -1.44 -10.31
C ASP A 65 -16.84 -0.68 -10.16
N ALA A 66 -16.84 0.47 -9.49
CA ALA A 66 -15.62 1.20 -9.11
C ALA A 66 -14.95 0.65 -7.83
N TRP A 67 -15.43 -0.49 -7.30
CA TRP A 67 -14.92 -1.10 -6.08
C TRP A 67 -14.57 -2.58 -6.31
N HIS A 68 -13.53 -3.06 -5.65
CA HIS A 68 -13.29 -4.49 -5.46
C HIS A 68 -14.20 -5.05 -4.37
N LEU A 69 -14.34 -4.29 -3.28
CA LEU A 69 -15.26 -4.59 -2.19
C LEU A 69 -16.07 -3.32 -1.87
N VAL A 70 -17.39 -3.43 -1.98
CA VAL A 70 -18.34 -2.42 -1.53
C VAL A 70 -19.48 -3.13 -0.82
N PRO A 71 -19.40 -3.27 0.51
CA PRO A 71 -20.42 -3.95 1.28
C PRO A 71 -21.76 -3.24 1.15
N ALA A 72 -22.84 -4.03 1.21
CA ALA A 72 -24.17 -3.46 1.37
C ALA A 72 -24.20 -2.62 2.67
N PRO A 73 -25.04 -1.57 2.73
CA PRO A 73 -25.22 -0.80 3.96
C PRO A 73 -25.48 -1.76 5.15
N SER A 74 -24.52 -1.81 6.07
CA SER A 74 -24.58 -2.64 7.28
C SER A 74 -24.64 -1.74 8.51
N GLY A 75 -24.91 -2.33 9.69
CA GLY A 75 -25.17 -1.64 10.95
C GLY A 75 -24.05 -0.73 11.47
N GLU A 76 -24.06 -0.46 12.77
CA GLU A 76 -23.21 0.57 13.40
C GLU A 76 -21.78 0.13 13.69
N GLU A 77 -21.39 -1.10 13.33
CA GLU A 77 -20.01 -1.61 13.48
C GLU A 77 -19.02 -0.67 12.79
N PRO A 78 -17.77 -0.52 13.24
CA PRO A 78 -16.80 0.29 12.52
C PRO A 78 -16.59 -0.16 11.06
N ALA A 79 -16.11 0.73 10.20
CA ALA A 79 -15.85 0.42 8.79
C ALA A 79 -14.35 0.44 8.47
N VAL A 80 -13.92 -0.32 7.46
CA VAL A 80 -12.52 -0.38 7.04
C VAL A 80 -12.40 0.19 5.62
N PHE A 81 -11.59 1.23 5.45
CA PHE A 81 -11.16 1.70 4.13
C PHE A 81 -9.78 1.11 3.82
N PHE A 82 -9.75 0.09 2.96
CA PHE A 82 -8.53 -0.60 2.56
C PHE A 82 -8.06 -0.17 1.18
N VAL A 83 -6.81 0.25 1.06
CA VAL A 83 -6.18 0.61 -0.22
C VAL A 83 -5.15 -0.45 -0.57
N HIS A 84 -5.42 -1.18 -1.66
CA HIS A 84 -4.54 -2.22 -2.16
C HIS A 84 -3.25 -1.64 -2.76
N GLY A 85 -2.21 -2.46 -2.93
CA GLY A 85 -0.93 -2.14 -3.57
C GLY A 85 -0.99 -2.15 -5.10
N THR A 86 0.18 -2.33 -5.74
CA THR A 86 0.26 -2.46 -7.20
C THR A 86 0.33 -3.92 -7.62
N THR A 87 -0.63 -4.33 -8.46
CA THR A 87 -0.66 -5.63 -9.12
C THR A 87 -0.36 -5.53 -10.62
N PHE A 88 -0.61 -4.36 -11.22
CA PHE A 88 -0.30 -4.08 -12.62
C PHE A 88 1.20 -3.85 -12.86
N ALA A 89 1.79 -4.57 -13.83
CA ALA A 89 3.23 -4.53 -14.05
C ALA A 89 3.71 -3.25 -14.78
N GLY A 90 2.92 -2.75 -15.74
CA GLY A 90 3.31 -1.72 -16.69
C GLY A 90 3.54 -2.27 -18.10
N GLY A 91 4.25 -1.51 -18.94
CA GLY A 91 4.59 -1.89 -20.31
C GLY A 91 3.60 -1.36 -21.34
N SER A 92 2.30 -1.62 -21.19
CA SER A 92 1.28 -1.04 -22.07
C SER A 92 0.85 0.37 -21.63
N GLU A 93 0.79 0.60 -20.32
CA GLU A 93 0.16 1.77 -19.71
C GLU A 93 0.97 2.24 -18.49
N TRP A 94 0.90 3.53 -18.14
CA TRP A 94 1.46 4.04 -16.89
C TRP A 94 0.62 3.70 -15.68
N ASN A 95 -0.70 3.64 -15.87
CA ASN A 95 -1.69 3.33 -14.85
C ASN A 95 -2.62 2.24 -15.37
N ALA A 96 -2.98 1.29 -14.51
CA ALA A 96 -3.87 0.21 -14.91
C ALA A 96 -5.28 0.76 -15.25
N PRO A 97 -5.91 0.28 -16.33
CA PRO A 97 -7.36 0.35 -16.47
C PRO A 97 -8.02 -0.29 -15.25
N ILE A 98 -9.09 0.31 -14.75
CA ILE A 98 -9.77 -0.17 -13.52
C ILE A 98 -10.52 -1.49 -13.72
N ASP A 99 -10.72 -1.89 -14.97
CA ASP A 99 -11.33 -3.12 -15.44
C ASP A 99 -10.30 -4.14 -15.96
N ASP A 100 -8.99 -3.89 -15.76
CA ASP A 100 -7.94 -4.85 -16.07
C ASP A 100 -8.13 -6.14 -15.22
N ALA A 101 -8.44 -7.24 -15.90
CA ALA A 101 -8.84 -8.49 -15.26
C ALA A 101 -7.70 -9.14 -14.48
N ASP A 102 -6.48 -9.13 -15.01
CA ASP A 102 -5.31 -9.75 -14.38
C ASP A 102 -4.91 -8.98 -13.11
N ALA A 103 -4.92 -7.64 -13.19
CA ALA A 103 -4.67 -6.79 -12.05
C ALA A 103 -5.75 -6.97 -10.98
N ALA A 104 -7.02 -7.06 -11.38
CA ALA A 104 -8.14 -7.28 -10.47
C ALA A 104 -8.07 -8.64 -9.78
N GLU A 105 -7.79 -9.72 -10.51
CA GLU A 105 -7.63 -11.07 -9.96
C GLU A 105 -6.52 -11.11 -8.91
N ALA A 106 -5.38 -10.48 -9.18
CA ALA A 106 -4.28 -10.39 -8.21
C ALA A 106 -4.66 -9.58 -6.95
N VAL A 107 -5.44 -8.50 -7.09
CA VAL A 107 -5.92 -7.72 -5.93
C VAL A 107 -6.86 -8.56 -5.08
N THR A 108 -7.86 -9.20 -5.70
CA THR A 108 -8.89 -9.95 -4.97
C THR A 108 -8.39 -11.29 -4.44
N GLY A 109 -7.49 -11.96 -5.17
CA GLY A 109 -6.98 -13.28 -4.84
C GLY A 109 -5.78 -13.27 -3.90
N VAL A 110 -4.97 -12.21 -3.91
CA VAL A 110 -3.72 -12.12 -3.13
C VAL A 110 -3.73 -10.97 -2.15
N GLU A 111 -3.89 -9.73 -2.61
CA GLU A 111 -3.65 -8.57 -1.74
C GLU A 111 -4.74 -8.38 -0.69
N ILE A 112 -6.02 -8.41 -1.07
CA ILE A 112 -7.14 -8.25 -0.14
C ILE A 112 -7.11 -9.32 0.96
N PRO A 113 -7.01 -10.64 0.66
CA PRO A 113 -6.94 -11.65 1.71
C PRO A 113 -5.77 -11.45 2.67
N ASN A 114 -4.58 -11.06 2.17
CA ASN A 114 -3.40 -10.91 3.02
C ASN A 114 -3.38 -9.61 3.84
N TYR A 115 -3.83 -8.50 3.27
CA TYR A 115 -3.63 -7.17 3.84
C TYR A 115 -4.91 -6.47 4.30
N ALA A 116 -6.07 -6.83 3.77
CA ALA A 116 -7.36 -6.41 4.33
C ALA A 116 -7.91 -7.43 5.32
N GLY A 117 -7.57 -8.71 5.15
CA GLY A 117 -7.98 -9.83 6.01
C GLY A 117 -7.86 -9.58 7.51
N PRO A 118 -6.74 -9.02 8.04
CA PRO A 118 -6.60 -8.73 9.46
C PRO A 118 -7.66 -7.79 10.03
N PHE A 119 -8.33 -7.00 9.19
CA PHE A 119 -9.28 -5.97 9.62
C PHE A 119 -10.75 -6.40 9.41
N ARG A 120 -11.03 -7.56 8.82
CA ARG A 120 -12.40 -8.00 8.50
C ARG A 120 -13.28 -8.20 9.73
N GLU A 121 -12.71 -8.59 10.86
CA GLU A 121 -13.46 -8.76 12.12
C GLU A 121 -13.88 -7.43 12.75
N ILE A 122 -13.29 -6.31 12.31
CA ILE A 122 -13.64 -4.96 12.80
C ILE A 122 -14.98 -4.52 12.19
N GLY A 123 -15.21 -4.90 10.92
CA GLY A 123 -16.44 -4.61 10.19
C GLY A 123 -16.23 -4.59 8.67
N PRO A 124 -17.20 -4.06 7.91
CA PRO A 124 -17.19 -4.10 6.44
C PRO A 124 -15.96 -3.43 5.83
N VAL A 125 -15.33 -4.14 4.89
CA VAL A 125 -14.16 -3.66 4.15
C VAL A 125 -14.60 -3.03 2.83
N PHE A 126 -14.22 -1.77 2.64
CA PHE A 126 -14.34 -1.04 1.38
C PHE A 126 -12.97 -0.99 0.72
N ALA A 127 -12.87 -1.51 -0.50
CA ALA A 127 -11.64 -1.53 -1.28
C ALA A 127 -11.91 -0.97 -2.68
N PRO A 128 -11.43 0.24 -3.04
CA PRO A 128 -11.72 0.85 -4.32
C PRO A 128 -10.90 0.21 -5.44
N ARG A 129 -11.46 0.19 -6.65
CA ARG A 129 -10.68 0.10 -7.88
C ARG A 129 -10.21 1.50 -8.22
N TYR A 130 -8.92 1.67 -8.44
CA TYR A 130 -8.35 2.94 -8.84
C TYR A 130 -7.35 2.71 -9.97
N ARG A 131 -6.99 3.76 -10.71
CA ARG A 131 -5.98 3.66 -11.78
C ARG A 131 -4.61 3.51 -11.15
N GLN A 132 -4.34 2.35 -10.55
CA GLN A 132 -3.12 2.04 -9.83
C GLN A 132 -1.91 2.32 -10.73
N ALA A 133 -0.93 3.05 -10.20
CA ALA A 133 0.31 3.27 -10.93
C ALA A 133 1.03 1.94 -11.08
N ALA A 134 1.54 1.68 -12.29
CA ALA A 134 2.22 0.44 -12.60
C ALA A 134 3.43 0.21 -11.67
N LEU A 135 3.76 -1.06 -11.41
CA LEU A 135 4.95 -1.45 -10.66
C LEU A 135 6.22 -0.76 -11.17
N TYR A 136 6.32 -0.59 -12.49
CA TYR A 136 7.41 0.12 -13.15
C TYR A 136 7.70 1.50 -12.55
N THR A 137 6.67 2.23 -12.12
CA THR A 137 6.77 3.57 -11.54
C THR A 137 7.53 3.61 -10.21
N PHE A 138 7.69 2.46 -9.54
CA PHE A 138 8.45 2.31 -8.30
C PHE A 138 9.90 1.88 -8.53
N MET A 139 10.24 1.46 -9.75
CA MET A 139 11.59 1.02 -10.13
C MET A 139 12.52 2.18 -10.51
N ASN A 140 11.96 3.37 -10.70
CA ASN A 140 12.65 4.59 -11.10
C ASN A 140 12.01 5.82 -10.44
N ASN A 141 12.67 6.98 -10.52
CA ASN A 141 12.19 8.25 -9.95
C ASN A 141 12.01 9.32 -11.04
N ARG A 142 11.65 8.91 -12.27
CA ARG A 142 11.35 9.84 -13.37
C ARG A 142 10.07 10.61 -13.06
N GLU A 143 9.97 11.84 -13.57
CA GLU A 143 8.79 12.68 -13.38
C GLU A 143 7.50 11.98 -13.85
N ASP A 144 7.55 11.27 -14.97
CA ASP A 144 6.41 10.49 -15.48
C ASP A 144 5.89 9.45 -14.48
N SER A 145 6.81 8.74 -13.81
CA SER A 145 6.48 7.76 -12.76
C SER A 145 5.86 8.43 -11.54
N VAL A 146 6.31 9.65 -11.20
CA VAL A 146 5.72 10.45 -10.11
C VAL A 146 4.30 10.86 -10.48
N LEU A 147 4.08 11.37 -11.69
CA LEU A 147 2.76 11.81 -12.16
C LEU A 147 1.77 10.65 -12.22
N ALA A 148 2.19 9.46 -12.65
CA ALA A 148 1.36 8.25 -12.62
C ALA A 148 0.91 7.91 -11.18
N ARG A 149 1.83 8.01 -10.22
CA ARG A 149 1.53 7.77 -8.79
C ARG A 149 0.63 8.85 -8.19
N GLU A 150 0.82 10.11 -8.58
CA GLU A 150 -0.05 11.22 -8.15
C GLU A 150 -1.46 11.08 -8.71
N LEU A 151 -1.62 10.61 -9.97
CA LEU A 151 -2.94 10.29 -10.55
C LEU A 151 -3.65 9.18 -9.76
N ALA A 152 -2.94 8.09 -9.45
CA ALA A 152 -3.48 7.00 -8.65
C ALA A 152 -3.90 7.49 -7.23
N ALA A 153 -3.13 8.39 -6.64
CA ALA A 153 -3.44 8.97 -5.33
C ALA A 153 -4.70 9.85 -5.36
N ALA A 154 -4.93 10.59 -6.46
CA ALA A 154 -6.12 11.40 -6.63
C ALA A 154 -7.39 10.54 -6.69
N ASP A 155 -7.36 9.42 -7.41
CA ASP A 155 -8.46 8.46 -7.44
C ASP A 155 -8.78 7.92 -6.03
N VAL A 156 -7.76 7.57 -5.23
CA VAL A 156 -7.96 7.09 -3.86
C VAL A 156 -8.56 8.17 -2.94
N LEU A 157 -8.23 9.45 -3.12
CA LEU A 157 -8.89 10.54 -2.40
C LEU A 157 -10.38 10.65 -2.75
N ASN A 158 -10.73 10.50 -4.02
CA ASN A 158 -12.12 10.51 -4.48
C ASN A 158 -12.88 9.29 -3.94
N ALA A 159 -12.25 8.12 -3.93
CA ALA A 159 -12.79 6.92 -3.31
C ALA A 159 -13.05 7.12 -1.81
N PHE A 160 -12.12 7.76 -1.09
CA PHE A 160 -12.29 8.01 0.33
C PHE A 160 -13.48 8.93 0.63
N ASP A 161 -13.72 9.97 -0.17
CA ASP A 161 -14.94 10.80 -0.03
C ASP A 161 -16.21 9.97 -0.21
N ALA A 162 -16.23 9.13 -1.25
CA ALA A 162 -17.36 8.25 -1.53
C ALA A 162 -17.54 7.15 -0.46
N PHE A 163 -16.47 6.75 0.23
CA PHE A 163 -16.51 5.91 1.42
C PHE A 163 -17.15 6.64 2.60
N LEU A 164 -16.73 7.88 2.90
CA LEU A 164 -17.30 8.68 3.98
C LEU A 164 -18.82 8.86 3.82
N LEU A 165 -19.30 9.10 2.60
CA LEU A 165 -20.72 9.18 2.29
C LEU A 165 -21.47 7.87 2.58
N ARG A 166 -20.83 6.72 2.41
CA ARG A 166 -21.43 5.39 2.65
C ARG A 166 -21.48 5.02 4.11
N ILE A 167 -20.47 5.41 4.89
CA ILE A 167 -20.39 5.08 6.31
C ILE A 167 -21.14 6.08 7.21
N GLY A 168 -21.45 7.27 6.68
CA GLY A 168 -22.16 8.31 7.41
C GLY A 168 -21.27 9.18 8.30
N GLU A 169 -21.90 10.03 9.10
CA GLU A 169 -21.23 11.09 9.89
C GLU A 169 -20.67 10.58 11.22
N ASP A 170 -21.22 9.51 11.80
CA ASP A 170 -20.85 9.08 13.16
C ASP A 170 -19.99 7.81 13.22
N ARG A 171 -19.91 7.06 12.12
CA ARG A 171 -19.35 5.70 12.13
C ARG A 171 -17.81 5.72 12.30
N PRO A 172 -17.26 5.04 13.33
CA PRO A 172 -15.81 4.89 13.45
C PRO A 172 -15.21 4.12 12.29
N PHE A 173 -13.94 4.38 11.98
CA PHE A 173 -13.30 3.72 10.85
C PHE A 173 -11.81 3.45 11.03
N VAL A 174 -11.32 2.46 10.29
CA VAL A 174 -9.89 2.15 10.09
C VAL A 174 -9.51 2.56 8.67
N ILE A 175 -8.31 3.11 8.51
CA ILE A 175 -7.66 3.24 7.19
C ILE A 175 -6.51 2.24 7.16
N ALA A 176 -6.48 1.36 6.16
CA ALA A 176 -5.39 0.41 5.97
C ALA A 176 -4.88 0.47 4.53
N GLY A 177 -3.58 0.28 4.33
CA GLY A 177 -3.02 0.14 2.99
C GLY A 177 -1.63 -0.46 3.00
N ALA A 178 -1.26 -1.12 1.90
CA ALA A 178 0.03 -1.80 1.77
C ALA A 178 0.81 -1.33 0.53
N GLY A 179 2.12 -1.11 0.66
CA GLY A 179 2.97 -0.65 -0.44
C GLY A 179 2.46 0.64 -1.09
N GLN A 180 2.10 0.60 -2.39
CA GLN A 180 1.44 1.73 -3.06
C GLN A 180 0.20 2.20 -2.30
N GLY A 181 -0.64 1.27 -1.84
CA GLY A 181 -1.87 1.60 -1.13
C GLY A 181 -1.61 2.29 0.20
N GLY A 182 -0.51 1.95 0.89
CA GLY A 182 -0.08 2.66 2.10
C GLY A 182 0.40 4.09 1.78
N ILE A 183 1.07 4.31 0.65
CA ILE A 183 1.44 5.66 0.19
C ILE A 183 0.18 6.51 -0.08
N HIS A 184 -0.84 5.92 -0.69
CA HIS A 184 -2.09 6.63 -0.99
C HIS A 184 -2.96 6.84 0.26
N ALA A 185 -3.00 5.86 1.15
CA ALA A 185 -3.63 6.00 2.47
C ALA A 185 -2.95 7.11 3.31
N LEU A 186 -1.62 7.24 3.25
CA LEU A 186 -0.92 8.39 3.85
C LEU A 186 -1.40 9.72 3.24
N HIS A 187 -1.67 9.76 1.93
CA HIS A 187 -2.24 10.94 1.30
C HIS A 187 -3.60 11.30 1.89
N VAL A 188 -4.49 10.31 2.02
CA VAL A 188 -5.82 10.46 2.65
C VAL A 188 -5.67 11.04 4.07
N LEU A 189 -4.74 10.50 4.87
CA LEU A 189 -4.48 11.02 6.22
C LEU A 189 -4.09 12.50 6.18
N THR A 190 -3.12 12.88 5.33
CA THR A 190 -2.64 14.27 5.27
C THR A 190 -3.63 15.27 4.68
N ARG A 191 -4.53 14.83 3.79
CA ARG A 191 -5.45 15.70 3.04
C ARG A 191 -6.85 15.79 3.64
N ARG A 192 -7.31 14.72 4.30
CA ARG A 192 -8.70 14.61 4.76
C ARG A 192 -8.79 14.43 6.26
N VAL A 193 -8.08 13.44 6.81
CA VAL A 193 -8.25 13.07 8.21
C VAL A 193 -7.57 14.06 9.14
N ALA A 194 -6.27 14.33 8.98
CA ALA A 194 -5.52 15.24 9.84
C ALA A 194 -6.14 16.64 9.99
N PRO A 195 -6.62 17.32 8.91
CA PRO A 195 -7.22 18.63 9.04
C PRO A 195 -8.66 18.64 9.60
N SER A 196 -9.32 17.49 9.76
CA SER A 196 -10.72 17.41 10.21
C SER A 196 -10.85 16.80 11.60
N ASP A 197 -11.28 17.61 12.58
CA ASP A 197 -11.47 17.17 13.97
C ASP A 197 -12.48 16.02 14.07
N ASP A 198 -13.55 16.10 13.29
CA ASP A 198 -14.56 15.05 13.16
C ASP A 198 -13.95 13.72 12.70
N LEU A 199 -13.23 13.72 11.57
CA LEU A 199 -12.64 12.50 11.05
C LEU A 199 -11.58 11.92 11.98
N ARG A 200 -10.78 12.76 12.65
CA ARG A 200 -9.82 12.30 13.66
C ARG A 200 -10.52 11.66 14.86
N SER A 201 -11.65 12.20 15.30
CA SER A 201 -12.41 11.67 16.43
C SER A 201 -12.92 10.24 16.20
N ARG A 202 -13.26 9.93 14.94
CA ARG A 202 -13.80 8.65 14.48
C ARG A 202 -12.73 7.63 14.04
N LEU A 203 -11.50 8.08 13.80
CA LEU A 203 -10.41 7.20 13.38
C LEU A 203 -9.99 6.27 14.53
N ILE A 204 -10.10 4.96 14.31
CA ILE A 204 -9.58 3.95 15.25
C ILE A 204 -8.06 3.98 15.22
N ALA A 205 -7.48 3.70 14.06
CA ALA A 205 -6.07 3.82 13.74
C ALA A 205 -5.89 3.75 12.22
N ALA A 206 -4.71 4.18 11.75
CA ALA A 206 -4.29 3.99 10.38
C ALA A 206 -3.12 3.00 10.29
N TYR A 207 -3.22 2.00 9.41
CA TYR A 207 -2.24 0.94 9.23
C TYR A 207 -1.58 1.04 7.85
N LEU A 208 -0.36 1.56 7.80
CA LEU A 208 0.43 1.77 6.60
C LEU A 208 1.53 0.70 6.52
N MET A 209 1.18 -0.44 5.94
CA MET A 209 2.01 -1.65 5.91
C MET A 209 2.99 -1.62 4.73
N GLU A 210 4.21 -2.14 4.93
CA GLU A 210 5.24 -2.20 3.88
C GLU A 210 5.42 -0.85 3.15
N THR A 211 5.38 0.25 3.91
CA THR A 211 5.30 1.62 3.39
C THR A 211 6.21 2.56 4.18
N PRO A 212 7.14 3.28 3.52
CA PRO A 212 7.96 4.28 4.21
C PRO A 212 7.16 5.57 4.46
N VAL A 213 7.15 6.03 5.71
CA VAL A 213 6.48 7.27 6.14
C VAL A 213 7.49 8.20 6.78
N ALA A 214 7.67 9.41 6.23
CA ALA A 214 8.66 10.37 6.73
C ALA A 214 8.25 10.96 8.09
N LEU A 215 9.20 11.00 9.05
CA LEU A 215 8.94 11.49 10.41
C LEU A 215 8.53 12.96 10.47
N GLU A 216 9.06 13.80 9.56
CA GLU A 216 8.74 15.24 9.49
C GLU A 216 7.23 15.50 9.31
N LEU A 217 6.47 14.56 8.75
CA LEU A 217 5.02 14.70 8.63
C LEU A 217 4.36 14.85 10.00
N PHE A 218 4.86 14.18 11.04
CA PHE A 218 4.28 14.21 12.39
C PHE A 218 4.60 15.49 13.18
N THR A 219 5.53 16.31 12.69
CA THR A 219 5.75 17.68 13.19
C THR A 219 5.03 18.74 12.36
N GLU A 220 4.41 18.33 11.25
CA GLU A 220 3.76 19.22 10.28
C GLU A 220 2.33 18.74 9.94
N ARG A 221 2.13 18.13 8.77
CA ARG A 221 0.79 17.79 8.23
C ARG A 221 0.00 16.80 9.08
N LEU A 222 0.67 15.97 9.87
CA LEU A 222 0.10 14.99 10.78
C LEU A 222 0.32 15.36 12.26
N ALA A 223 0.61 16.63 12.58
CA ALA A 223 0.81 17.06 13.97
C ALA A 223 -0.37 16.72 14.91
N SER A 224 -1.58 16.58 14.36
CA SER A 224 -2.82 16.20 15.06
C SER A 224 -3.11 14.68 15.05
N LEU A 225 -2.28 13.87 14.39
CA LEU A 225 -2.40 12.42 14.28
C LEU A 225 -1.06 11.77 14.64
N PRO A 226 -0.80 11.45 15.92
CA PRO A 226 0.49 10.95 16.36
C PRO A 226 0.75 9.53 15.84
N PRO A 227 2.01 9.09 15.80
CA PRO A 227 2.31 7.67 15.67
C PRO A 227 1.73 6.86 16.84
N CYS A 228 1.41 5.59 16.62
CA CYS A 228 0.94 4.70 17.68
C CYS A 228 2.06 4.39 18.68
N GLN A 229 2.14 5.19 19.76
CA GLN A 229 3.22 5.13 20.76
C GLN A 229 3.15 3.88 21.62
N THR A 230 1.95 3.39 21.91
CA THR A 230 1.69 2.22 22.76
C THR A 230 0.62 1.32 22.14
N PRO A 231 0.48 0.06 22.61
CA PRO A 231 -0.59 -0.84 22.17
C PRO A 231 -1.99 -0.27 22.36
N GLU A 232 -2.18 0.60 23.35
CA GLU A 232 -3.48 1.19 23.72
C GLU A 232 -3.76 2.51 22.99
N SER A 233 -2.81 3.02 22.19
CA SER A 233 -2.99 4.27 21.45
C SER A 233 -4.16 4.14 20.46
N ILE A 234 -4.99 5.16 20.35
CA ILE A 234 -6.09 5.26 19.36
C ILE A 234 -5.91 6.56 18.59
N ARG A 235 -6.63 6.72 17.47
CA ARG A 235 -6.53 7.92 16.60
C ARG A 235 -5.08 8.16 16.16
N CYS A 236 -4.34 7.07 15.90
CA CYS A 236 -2.90 7.06 15.67
C CYS A 236 -2.51 6.39 14.36
N VAL A 237 -1.25 6.58 13.93
CA VAL A 237 -0.70 5.98 12.72
C VAL A 237 0.33 4.90 13.06
N LEU A 238 0.09 3.69 12.60
CA LEU A 238 1.02 2.56 12.62
C LEU A 238 1.61 2.42 11.21
N ALA A 239 2.92 2.55 11.08
CA ALA A 239 3.61 2.35 9.81
C ALA A 239 4.89 1.56 9.99
N TYR A 240 5.19 0.70 9.03
CA TYR A 240 6.46 0.00 8.95
C TYR A 240 6.79 -0.35 7.50
N ASP A 241 8.08 -0.47 7.20
CA ASP A 241 8.57 -1.09 5.98
C ASP A 241 9.67 -2.09 6.34
N SER A 242 9.55 -3.34 5.90
CA SER A 242 10.35 -4.45 6.40
C SER A 242 11.50 -4.85 5.49
N ALA A 243 12.61 -5.22 6.12
CA ALA A 243 13.78 -5.80 5.48
C ALA A 243 14.51 -6.73 6.45
N ARG A 244 15.31 -7.65 5.92
CA ARG A 244 16.27 -8.42 6.72
C ARG A 244 17.62 -7.69 6.76
N PRO A 245 18.41 -7.83 7.85
CA PRO A 245 19.71 -7.17 7.99
C PRO A 245 20.68 -7.39 6.81
N GLU A 246 20.63 -8.57 6.18
CA GLU A 246 21.47 -8.92 5.03
C GLU A 246 21.01 -8.30 3.70
N GLU A 247 19.81 -7.71 3.63
CA GLU A 247 19.21 -7.18 2.40
C GLU A 247 19.58 -5.70 2.16
N ALA A 248 20.87 -5.42 2.05
CA ALA A 248 21.40 -4.05 1.89
C ALA A 248 20.73 -3.24 0.76
N ASP A 249 20.37 -3.90 -0.35
CA ASP A 249 19.70 -3.26 -1.48
C ASP A 249 18.25 -2.85 -1.14
N ARG A 250 17.51 -3.69 -0.41
CA ARG A 250 16.15 -3.38 0.06
C ARG A 250 16.18 -2.24 1.06
N ILE A 251 17.09 -2.30 2.04
CA ILE A 251 17.27 -1.24 3.05
C ILE A 251 17.51 0.09 2.34
N ARG A 252 18.44 0.15 1.38
CA ARG A 252 18.71 1.36 0.58
C ARG A 252 17.50 1.83 -0.24
N ILE A 253 16.70 0.91 -0.79
CA ILE A 253 15.47 1.28 -1.47
C ILE A 253 14.50 1.97 -0.52
N ILE A 254 14.31 1.43 0.69
CA ILE A 254 13.43 2.02 1.71
C ILE A 254 13.94 3.40 2.13
N THR A 255 15.21 3.49 2.52
CA THR A 255 15.75 4.67 3.21
C THR A 255 16.20 5.79 2.28
N GLU A 256 16.51 5.51 1.00
CA GLU A 256 17.09 6.51 0.10
C GLU A 256 16.32 6.71 -1.20
N ARG A 257 15.77 5.64 -1.79
CA ARG A 257 15.26 5.68 -3.17
C ARG A 257 13.74 5.73 -3.27
N SER A 258 13.03 5.23 -2.28
CA SER A 258 11.57 5.27 -2.23
C SER A 258 11.11 6.72 -2.13
N GLN A 259 9.89 6.97 -2.58
CA GLN A 259 9.27 8.27 -2.41
C GLN A 259 8.02 8.14 -1.54
N THR A 260 7.84 9.11 -0.66
CA THR A 260 6.69 9.25 0.22
C THR A 260 6.20 10.68 0.20
N TRP A 261 4.98 10.93 0.68
CA TRP A 261 4.45 12.28 0.74
C TRP A 261 5.30 13.18 1.63
N SER A 262 5.46 14.42 1.20
CA SER A 262 6.14 15.45 1.97
C SER A 262 5.15 16.52 2.42
N PRO A 263 5.52 17.38 3.39
CA PRO A 263 4.61 18.41 3.90
C PRO A 263 4.13 19.41 2.83
N ASN A 264 4.88 19.58 1.74
CA ASN A 264 4.45 20.42 0.61
C ASN A 264 3.33 19.77 -0.24
N GLY A 265 2.98 18.51 0.06
CA GLY A 265 1.93 17.78 -0.62
C GLY A 265 2.34 17.15 -1.95
N ARG A 266 3.65 16.96 -2.20
CA ARG A 266 4.23 16.23 -3.33
C ARG A 266 5.00 14.99 -2.86
N LEU A 267 5.15 14.02 -3.75
CA LEU A 267 6.04 12.88 -3.52
C LEU A 267 7.50 13.33 -3.55
N ALA A 268 8.26 12.92 -2.55
CA ALA A 268 9.69 13.21 -2.43
C ALA A 268 10.45 11.99 -1.91
N LEU A 269 11.74 11.92 -2.24
CA LEU A 269 12.62 10.83 -1.80
C LEU A 269 12.64 10.71 -0.27
N THR A 270 12.89 9.50 0.24
CA THR A 270 13.02 9.21 1.68
C THR A 270 14.38 9.60 2.25
N LEU A 271 15.39 9.78 1.39
CA LEU A 271 16.77 10.08 1.78
C LEU A 271 16.86 11.22 2.81
N GLY A 272 17.40 10.91 3.98
CA GLY A 272 17.71 11.89 5.03
C GLY A 272 16.51 12.42 5.82
N ARG A 273 15.30 11.87 5.62
CA ARG A 273 14.08 12.39 6.27
C ARG A 273 13.69 11.67 7.56
N GLY A 274 14.34 10.54 7.85
CA GLY A 274 13.94 9.63 8.93
C GLY A 274 12.58 8.99 8.65
N LEU A 275 12.41 7.73 9.01
CA LEU A 275 11.16 7.01 8.75
C LEU A 275 10.50 6.57 10.05
N LEU A 276 9.18 6.65 10.09
CA LEU A 276 8.40 6.05 11.16
C LEU A 276 8.51 4.52 11.05
N CYS A 277 8.82 3.90 12.18
CA CYS A 277 8.73 2.47 12.36
C CYS A 277 7.99 2.17 13.66
N VAL A 278 6.85 1.50 13.54
CA VAL A 278 6.07 0.94 14.65
C VAL A 278 6.18 -0.58 14.54
N ASN A 279 6.66 -1.24 15.59
CA ASN A 279 6.87 -2.68 15.55
C ASN A 279 5.51 -3.40 15.71
N PRO A 280 5.01 -4.12 14.68
CA PRO A 280 3.69 -4.74 14.73
C PRO A 280 3.58 -5.83 15.80
N ILE A 281 4.68 -6.50 16.17
CA ILE A 281 4.69 -7.49 17.27
C ILE A 281 4.44 -6.81 18.63
N LEU A 282 4.94 -5.59 18.79
CA LEU A 282 4.81 -4.83 20.04
C LEU A 282 3.62 -3.87 20.03
N GLY A 283 3.03 -3.57 18.86
CA GLY A 283 1.95 -2.57 18.71
C GLY A 283 2.38 -1.15 19.10
N ALA A 284 3.67 -0.83 19.06
CA ALA A 284 4.21 0.40 19.65
C ALA A 284 5.46 0.91 18.91
N VAL A 285 5.68 2.23 18.99
CA VAL A 285 6.98 2.84 18.67
C VAL A 285 7.97 2.38 19.72
N SER A 286 8.88 1.49 19.35
CA SER A 286 9.95 1.03 20.23
C SER A 286 11.17 0.60 19.43
N THR A 287 12.35 0.81 20.02
CA THR A 287 13.62 0.27 19.53
C THR A 287 13.95 -1.08 20.15
N ASP A 288 13.09 -1.62 21.01
CA ASP A 288 13.29 -2.93 21.64
C ASP A 288 13.16 -4.05 20.61
N PHE A 289 13.99 -5.08 20.79
CA PHE A 289 13.86 -6.31 20.01
C PHE A 289 12.67 -7.13 20.51
N ALA A 290 11.72 -7.40 19.61
CA ALA A 290 10.62 -8.31 19.85
C ALA A 290 11.01 -9.73 19.43
N PRO A 291 11.25 -10.66 20.37
CA PRO A 291 11.63 -12.02 20.02
C PRO A 291 10.47 -12.77 19.38
N ALA A 292 10.78 -13.74 18.52
CA ALA A 292 9.79 -14.52 17.78
C ALA A 292 8.68 -15.14 18.65
N ARG A 293 8.94 -15.50 19.91
CA ARG A 293 7.91 -15.98 20.84
C ARG A 293 6.74 -15.02 21.10
N LEU A 294 6.92 -13.72 20.81
CA LEU A 294 5.86 -12.70 20.92
C LEU A 294 5.08 -12.53 19.62
N HIS A 295 5.62 -12.99 18.50
CA HIS A 295 5.01 -12.89 17.18
C HIS A 295 3.76 -13.78 17.11
N ARG A 296 2.59 -13.15 17.06
CA ARG A 296 1.30 -13.84 17.09
C ARG A 296 1.06 -14.63 15.82
N GLY A 297 1.54 -14.15 14.68
CA GLY A 297 1.74 -15.01 13.51
C GLY A 297 1.52 -14.34 12.16
N GLY A 298 2.17 -14.92 11.16
CA GLY A 298 1.97 -14.58 9.76
C GLY A 298 1.02 -15.54 9.07
N ALA A 299 0.53 -15.15 7.91
CA ALA A 299 -0.36 -15.96 7.09
C ALA A 299 -0.07 -15.80 5.59
N VAL A 300 -0.28 -16.88 4.85
CA VAL A 300 -0.43 -16.85 3.39
C VAL A 300 -1.92 -17.04 3.12
N ALA A 301 -2.62 -15.96 2.80
CA ALA A 301 -4.07 -15.94 2.66
C ALA A 301 -4.56 -15.99 1.20
N GLU A 302 -3.66 -16.25 0.25
CA GLU A 302 -4.01 -16.36 -1.17
C GLU A 302 -5.08 -17.45 -1.40
N GLY A 303 -6.14 -17.09 -2.13
CA GLY A 303 -7.23 -18.01 -2.46
C GLY A 303 -8.13 -18.41 -1.27
N ILE A 304 -7.99 -17.77 -0.12
CA ILE A 304 -8.86 -18.00 1.04
C ILE A 304 -10.16 -17.20 0.89
N GLU A 305 -11.29 -17.87 1.13
CA GLU A 305 -12.63 -17.26 1.09
C GLU A 305 -12.76 -16.12 2.11
N GLU A 306 -13.67 -15.18 1.85
CA GLU A 306 -13.79 -13.94 2.62
C GLU A 306 -14.02 -14.17 4.13
N ASP A 307 -14.88 -15.13 4.46
CA ASP A 307 -15.32 -15.45 5.82
C ASP A 307 -14.45 -16.51 6.53
N THR A 308 -13.30 -16.87 5.94
CA THR A 308 -12.42 -17.92 6.48
C THR A 308 -11.10 -17.33 6.98
N LEU A 309 -10.75 -17.65 8.23
CA LEU A 309 -9.43 -17.31 8.76
C LEU A 309 -8.36 -18.21 8.10
N PRO A 310 -7.27 -17.63 7.54
CA PRO A 310 -6.18 -18.42 6.99
C PRO A 310 -5.42 -19.17 8.09
N PRO A 311 -4.65 -20.24 7.75
CA PRO A 311 -3.76 -20.87 8.71
C PRO A 311 -2.72 -19.88 9.27
N ILE A 312 -2.77 -19.66 10.59
CA ILE A 312 -1.84 -18.76 11.28
C ILE A 312 -0.56 -19.50 11.66
N LEU A 313 0.57 -18.98 11.20
CA LEU A 313 1.90 -19.47 11.52
C LEU A 313 2.49 -18.60 12.63
N THR A 314 2.40 -19.07 13.88
CA THR A 314 2.91 -18.37 15.06
C THR A 314 4.44 -18.45 15.14
N GLY A 315 5.07 -17.51 15.85
CA GLY A 315 6.48 -17.64 16.22
C GLY A 315 7.50 -17.59 15.07
N GLN A 316 7.12 -17.06 13.91
CA GLN A 316 7.91 -17.19 12.68
C GLN A 316 9.15 -16.29 12.61
N THR A 317 9.12 -15.09 13.20
CA THR A 317 10.20 -14.10 13.10
C THR A 317 10.24 -13.22 14.35
N GLY A 318 11.44 -12.77 14.76
CA GLY A 318 11.61 -11.61 15.62
C GLY A 318 11.73 -10.32 14.81
N ALA A 319 11.40 -9.18 15.41
CA ALA A 319 11.47 -7.89 14.73
C ALA A 319 11.95 -6.75 15.63
N GLN A 320 12.66 -5.78 15.04
CA GLN A 320 13.14 -4.57 15.72
C GLN A 320 13.17 -3.40 14.76
N CYS A 321 12.72 -2.22 15.20
CA CYS A 321 12.90 -1.00 14.44
C CYS A 321 14.34 -0.49 14.56
N VAL A 322 15.02 -0.34 13.44
CA VAL A 322 16.39 0.20 13.35
C VAL A 322 16.42 1.25 12.25
N ASP A 323 16.75 2.49 12.61
CA ASP A 323 16.84 3.64 11.70
C ASP A 323 15.63 3.82 10.76
N GLY A 324 14.43 3.56 11.29
CA GLY A 324 13.17 3.70 10.55
C GLY A 324 12.81 2.54 9.63
N VAL A 325 13.55 1.43 9.68
CA VAL A 325 13.25 0.18 8.98
C VAL A 325 12.88 -0.90 10.01
N LEU A 326 11.86 -1.71 9.72
CA LEU A 326 11.52 -2.87 10.54
C LEU A 326 12.43 -4.03 10.15
N MET A 327 13.49 -4.22 10.92
CA MET A 327 14.42 -5.33 10.73
C MET A 327 13.78 -6.61 11.24
N THR A 328 13.63 -7.60 10.35
CA THR A 328 13.04 -8.90 10.68
C THR A 328 14.09 -10.01 10.61
N GLU A 329 13.99 -10.98 11.49
CA GLU A 329 14.72 -12.24 11.34
C GLU A 329 14.11 -13.06 10.18
N GLN A 330 14.90 -13.97 9.60
CA GLN A 330 14.39 -14.83 8.54
C GLN A 330 13.22 -15.70 9.05
N PRO A 331 12.05 -15.66 8.39
CA PRO A 331 10.92 -16.48 8.80
C PRO A 331 11.23 -17.98 8.76
N SER A 332 10.82 -18.69 9.81
CA SER A 332 11.06 -20.13 9.95
C SER A 332 10.41 -20.93 8.81
N SER A 333 9.17 -20.60 8.44
CA SER A 333 8.47 -21.21 7.32
C SER A 333 8.90 -20.60 5.97
N PRO A 334 9.28 -21.42 4.97
CA PRO A 334 9.57 -20.94 3.62
C PRO A 334 8.40 -20.22 2.94
N SER A 335 7.16 -20.54 3.31
CA SER A 335 5.96 -19.90 2.76
C SER A 335 5.81 -18.41 3.11
N LEU A 336 6.48 -17.96 4.18
CA LEU A 336 6.54 -16.56 4.61
C LEU A 336 7.85 -15.90 4.20
N ARG A 337 8.50 -16.38 3.14
CA ARG A 337 9.72 -15.78 2.60
C ARG A 337 9.42 -15.17 1.24
N ARG A 338 9.94 -13.96 0.99
CA ARG A 338 9.78 -13.28 -0.30
C ARG A 338 10.29 -14.18 -1.44
N PRO A 339 9.51 -14.35 -2.52
CA PRO A 339 9.96 -15.08 -3.71
C PRO A 339 11.22 -14.48 -4.34
N ASP A 340 12.10 -15.32 -4.91
CA ASP A 340 13.24 -14.84 -5.68
C ASP A 340 12.84 -14.64 -7.16
N ARG A 341 12.20 -13.52 -7.46
CA ARG A 341 11.81 -13.12 -8.83
C ARG A 341 12.15 -11.67 -9.14
N LEU A 342 12.26 -11.35 -10.42
CA LEU A 342 12.56 -10.00 -10.88
C LEU A 342 11.48 -9.01 -10.43
N GLY A 343 11.92 -7.89 -9.87
CA GLY A 343 11.03 -6.85 -9.39
C GLY A 343 10.36 -7.13 -8.04
N GLU A 344 10.61 -8.28 -7.39
CA GLU A 344 9.95 -8.63 -6.11
C GLU A 344 10.19 -7.60 -5.02
N THR A 345 11.39 -7.01 -4.98
CA THR A 345 11.76 -5.96 -4.02
C THR A 345 10.84 -4.74 -4.06
N PHE A 346 10.15 -4.49 -5.17
CA PHE A 346 9.22 -3.37 -5.34
C PHE A 346 7.76 -3.78 -5.15
N ARG A 347 7.48 -5.07 -4.90
CA ARG A 347 6.15 -5.60 -4.63
C ARG A 347 5.97 -5.80 -3.13
N ILE A 348 4.73 -5.71 -2.67
CA ILE A 348 4.38 -6.23 -1.35
C ILE A 348 4.48 -7.76 -1.39
N PRO A 349 4.94 -8.42 -0.31
CA PRO A 349 4.99 -9.88 -0.26
C PRO A 349 3.62 -10.51 -0.55
N PRO A 350 3.54 -11.70 -1.16
CA PRO A 350 2.28 -12.42 -1.39
C PRO A 350 1.75 -13.09 -0.11
N PHE A 351 2.11 -12.56 1.06
CA PHE A 351 1.77 -13.03 2.38
C PHE A 351 1.83 -11.85 3.34
N ASN A 352 1.15 -11.94 4.48
CA ASN A 352 1.30 -10.96 5.55
C ASN A 352 2.08 -11.59 6.70
N LEU A 353 3.31 -11.09 6.91
CA LEU A 353 4.19 -11.61 7.95
C LEU A 353 3.62 -11.40 9.35
N PHE A 354 2.80 -10.38 9.55
CA PHE A 354 2.26 -9.95 10.85
C PHE A 354 0.73 -10.00 10.88
N TYR A 355 0.12 -10.91 10.11
CA TYR A 355 -1.33 -10.99 9.92
C TYR A 355 -2.10 -11.00 11.26
N GLU A 356 -1.73 -11.91 12.15
CA GLU A 356 -2.42 -12.09 13.43
C GLU A 356 -2.04 -11.00 14.44
N ASP A 357 -0.83 -10.46 14.36
CA ASP A 357 -0.41 -9.31 15.17
C ASP A 357 -1.25 -8.08 14.86
N LEU A 358 -1.49 -7.80 13.57
CA LEU A 358 -2.33 -6.71 13.10
C LEU A 358 -3.80 -6.94 13.44
N ARG A 359 -4.32 -8.17 13.26
CA ARG A 359 -5.70 -8.51 13.63
C ARG A 359 -5.96 -8.25 15.11
N PHE A 360 -5.07 -8.74 15.97
CA PHE A 360 -5.17 -8.54 17.40
C PHE A 360 -5.06 -7.06 17.80
N ASP A 361 -4.08 -6.34 17.25
CA ASP A 361 -3.86 -4.92 17.54
C ASP A 361 -5.08 -4.07 17.14
N ALA A 362 -5.64 -4.31 15.94
CA ALA A 362 -6.75 -3.54 15.43
C ALA A 362 -8.07 -3.82 16.16
N ALA A 363 -8.33 -5.07 16.56
CA ALA A 363 -9.44 -5.40 17.45
C ALA A 363 -9.30 -4.67 18.79
N HIS A 364 -8.10 -4.69 19.39
CA HIS A 364 -7.86 -4.02 20.67
C HIS A 364 -8.07 -2.50 20.59
N ARG A 365 -7.52 -1.83 19.58
CA ARG A 365 -7.70 -0.37 19.39
C ARG A 365 -9.17 -0.01 19.10
N THR A 366 -9.90 -0.90 18.42
CA THR A 366 -11.34 -0.72 18.17
C THR A 366 -12.13 -0.70 19.49
N GLU A 367 -11.92 -1.70 20.35
CA GLU A 367 -12.55 -1.75 21.68
C GLU A 367 -12.23 -0.49 22.50
N ARG A 368 -10.96 -0.04 22.47
CA ARG A 368 -10.53 1.17 23.17
C ARG A 368 -11.24 2.42 22.66
N LEU A 369 -11.33 2.62 21.35
CA LEU A 369 -12.04 3.79 20.80
C LEU A 369 -13.53 3.74 21.14
N ILE A 370 -14.19 2.59 21.02
CA ILE A 370 -15.63 2.45 21.33
C ILE A 370 -15.89 2.80 22.80
N ALA A 371 -15.03 2.36 23.72
CA ALA A 371 -15.11 2.74 25.13
C ALA A 371 -14.94 4.26 25.32
N THR A 372 -13.92 4.86 24.69
CA THR A 372 -13.68 6.31 24.73
C THR A 372 -14.86 7.11 24.18
N LEU A 373 -15.41 6.75 23.02
CA LEU A 373 -16.57 7.42 22.43
C LEU A 373 -17.83 7.28 23.29
N SER A 374 -17.96 6.19 24.04
CA SER A 374 -19.08 5.99 24.97
C SER A 374 -18.95 6.91 26.18
N GLU A 375 -17.74 7.11 26.69
CA GLU A 375 -17.45 8.08 27.75
C GLU A 375 -17.62 9.53 27.26
N GLU A 376 -17.06 9.89 26.11
CA GLU A 376 -17.17 11.23 25.50
C GLU A 376 -18.65 11.64 25.32
N ARG A 377 -19.52 10.71 24.88
CA ARG A 377 -20.97 10.94 24.74
C ARG A 377 -21.70 11.21 26.06
N LEU A 378 -21.21 10.69 27.19
CA LEU A 378 -21.82 10.95 28.51
C LEU A 378 -21.55 12.38 29.02
N TYR A 379 -20.48 13.01 28.55
CA TYR A 379 -20.03 14.34 28.99
C TYR A 379 -20.30 15.45 27.97
N ALA A 380 -20.89 15.13 26.81
CA ALA A 380 -21.28 16.13 25.84
C ALA A 380 -22.33 17.09 26.46
N PRO A 381 -22.17 18.42 26.35
CA PRO A 381 -23.17 19.36 26.83
C PRO A 381 -24.51 19.09 26.13
N PRO A 382 -25.65 19.27 26.83
CA PRO A 382 -26.95 19.10 26.21
C PRO A 382 -27.05 19.97 24.95
N PHE A 383 -27.69 19.45 23.90
CA PHE A 383 -27.95 20.22 22.69
C PHE A 383 -28.53 21.59 23.06
N ASP A 384 -28.05 22.64 22.37
CA ASP A 384 -28.72 23.92 22.39
C ASP A 384 -30.19 23.71 21.99
N ALA A 385 -31.10 24.46 22.63
CA ALA A 385 -32.52 24.35 22.34
C ALA A 385 -32.75 24.48 20.82
N PRO A 386 -33.61 23.65 20.20
CA PRO A 386 -33.85 23.73 18.77
C PRO A 386 -34.17 25.17 18.38
N GLU A 387 -33.34 25.75 17.51
CA GLU A 387 -33.60 27.07 16.95
C GLU A 387 -34.80 26.93 16.00
N GLU A 388 -35.92 27.54 16.38
CA GLU A 388 -37.07 27.68 15.50
C GLU A 388 -36.62 28.50 14.29
N VAL A 389 -36.51 27.84 13.13
CA VAL A 389 -36.28 28.54 11.87
C VAL A 389 -37.56 29.32 11.58
N ASP A 390 -37.54 30.63 11.80
CA ASP A 390 -38.62 31.53 11.41
C ASP A 390 -38.88 31.35 9.90
N ASP A 391 -40.08 30.87 9.55
CA ASP A 391 -40.51 30.76 8.17
C ASP A 391 -40.35 32.13 7.48
N ALA A 392 -39.50 32.17 6.45
CA ALA A 392 -39.28 33.39 5.69
C ALA A 392 -40.63 33.95 5.20
N PRO A 393 -40.96 35.22 5.46
CA PRO A 393 -42.25 35.77 5.10
C PRO A 393 -42.42 35.70 3.59
N VAL A 394 -43.35 34.86 3.12
CA VAL A 394 -43.80 34.83 1.73
C VAL A 394 -44.45 36.19 1.47
N ARG A 395 -43.71 37.10 0.83
CA ARG A 395 -44.28 38.34 0.30
C ARG A 395 -45.04 37.99 -0.98
N PRO A 396 -46.38 38.12 -1.03
CA PRO A 396 -47.09 38.06 -2.28
C PRO A 396 -46.58 39.21 -3.16
N VAL A 397 -46.30 38.91 -4.43
CA VAL A 397 -46.02 39.96 -5.42
C VAL A 397 -47.32 40.75 -5.61
N GLU A 398 -47.37 41.96 -5.08
CA GLU A 398 -48.45 42.89 -5.41
C GLU A 398 -48.28 43.34 -6.87
N GLY A 399 -49.12 42.79 -7.74
CA GLY A 399 -49.68 43.44 -8.92
C GLY A 399 -48.72 44.02 -9.96
N GLY A 400 -48.57 43.29 -11.06
CA GLY A 400 -48.17 43.79 -12.37
C GLY A 400 -48.74 42.92 -13.47
#